data_AF-A0AA95GUB5-F1
#
_entry.id   AF-A0AA95GUB5-F1
#
_cell.length_a   1.000
_cell.length_b   1.000
_cell.length_c   1.000
_cell.angle_alpha   90.00
_cell.angle_beta   90.00
_cell.angle_gamma   90.00
#
_symmetry.space_group_name_H-M   'P 1'
#
loop_
_entity.id
_entity.type
_entity.pdbx_description
1 polymer ?
#
loop_
_entity_poly.entity_id
_entity_poly.type
_entity_poly.pdbx_seq_one_letter_code
_entity_poly.pdbx_strand_id
1 'polypeptide(L)'
;MLQSIKIIEKFTPLPKKVDVLRKRTVDTEEEASITVTTAHRAKGLEWDIVEINNDFPNNLFDPNMDKAAFRDEVNLLYVSATRAKKTLVINKLLVNILAKVAENEKTAKV
;
A
#
# COMPACT_ATOMS: atom_id res chain seq x y z
N MET A 1 20.53 6.07 -8.01
CA MET A 1 21.50 6.76 -7.12
C MET A 1 20.84 7.82 -6.24
N LEU A 2 20.00 8.72 -6.79
CA LEU A 2 19.33 9.79 -6.02
C LEU A 2 18.38 9.28 -4.91
N GLN A 3 17.70 8.16 -5.12
CA GLN A 3 16.73 7.63 -4.16
C GLN A 3 17.38 7.14 -2.86
N SER A 4 18.53 6.47 -2.96
CA SER A 4 19.31 6.03 -1.80
C SER A 4 19.79 7.21 -0.95
N ILE A 5 20.19 8.32 -1.60
CA ILE A 5 20.59 9.56 -0.92
C ILE A 5 19.41 10.15 -0.14
N LYS A 6 18.24 10.30 -0.77
CA LYS A 6 17.02 10.78 -0.11
C LYS A 6 16.62 9.94 1.10
N ILE A 7 16.78 8.62 1.03
CA ILE A 7 16.49 7.72 2.16
C ILE A 7 17.45 7.99 3.31
N ILE A 8 18.74 8.10 3.04
CA ILE A 8 19.74 8.39 4.07
C ILE A 8 19.44 9.75 4.73
N GLU A 9 19.22 10.80 3.94
CA GLU A 9 18.89 12.14 4.44
C GLU A 9 17.63 12.12 5.32
N LYS A 10 16.54 11.52 4.84
CA LYS A 10 15.26 11.48 5.56
C LYS A 10 15.32 10.67 6.85
N PHE A 11 16.14 9.62 6.89
CA PHE A 11 16.14 8.65 8.00
C PHE A 11 17.45 8.60 8.79
N THR A 12 18.28 9.64 8.72
CA THR A 12 19.54 9.71 9.48
C THR A 12 19.32 9.66 11.01
N PRO A 13 20.13 8.89 11.78
CA PRO A 13 21.15 7.94 11.30
C PRO A 13 20.52 6.61 10.86
N LEU A 14 20.52 6.34 9.55
CA LEU A 14 19.87 5.19 8.95
C LEU A 14 20.39 3.85 9.50
N PRO A 15 21.72 3.63 9.67
CA PRO A 15 22.22 2.36 10.21
C PRO A 15 21.63 2.02 11.58
N LYS A 16 21.58 3.00 12.51
CA LYS A 16 21.01 2.77 13.84
C LYS A 16 19.53 2.40 13.79
N LYS A 17 18.75 2.99 12.88
CA LYS A 17 17.33 2.66 12.71
C LYS A 17 17.16 1.24 12.15
N VAL A 18 17.99 0.86 11.18
CA VAL A 18 18.00 -0.50 10.62
C VAL A 18 18.39 -1.53 11.68
N ASP A 19 19.36 -1.22 12.54
CA ASP A 19 19.76 -2.11 13.64
C ASP A 19 18.62 -2.33 14.64
N VAL A 20 17.84 -1.29 14.94
CA VAL A 20 16.65 -1.41 15.79
C VAL A 20 15.61 -2.33 15.14
N LEU A 21 15.37 -2.19 13.83
CA LEU A 21 14.45 -3.08 13.11
C LEU A 21 14.93 -4.53 13.15
N ARG A 22 16.21 -4.78 12.85
CA ARG A 22 16.81 -6.13 12.90
C ARG A 22 16.76 -6.77 14.29
N LYS A 23 16.87 -5.98 15.35
CA LYS A 23 16.74 -6.48 16.74
C LYS A 23 15.30 -6.83 17.12
N ARG A 24 14.31 -6.37 16.34
CA ARG A 24 12.88 -6.58 16.59
C ARG A 24 12.22 -7.48 15.55
N THR A 25 12.97 -8.00 14.58
CA THR A 25 12.48 -9.03 13.67
C THR A 25 12.46 -10.36 14.39
N VAL A 26 11.44 -11.15 14.08
CA VAL A 26 11.25 -12.53 14.54
C VAL A 26 11.38 -13.48 13.36
N ASP A 27 11.60 -14.76 13.64
CA ASP A 27 11.83 -15.77 12.60
C ASP A 27 10.53 -16.30 11.99
N THR A 28 9.41 -16.21 12.73
CA THR A 28 8.09 -16.71 12.31
C THR A 28 7.05 -15.60 12.34
N GLU A 29 6.00 -15.75 11.53
CA GLU A 29 4.93 -14.75 11.46
C GLU A 29 4.05 -14.79 12.72
N GLU A 30 3.91 -15.96 13.36
CA GLU A 30 3.12 -16.15 14.58
C GLU A 30 3.67 -15.36 15.77
N GLU A 31 4.98 -15.12 15.80
CA GLU A 31 5.65 -14.30 16.81
C GLU A 31 5.59 -12.80 16.51
N ALA A 32 5.23 -12.43 15.28
CA ALA A 32 5.25 -11.06 14.83
C ALA A 32 4.02 -10.30 15.34
N SER A 33 4.25 -9.16 16.01
CA SER A 33 3.15 -8.24 16.33
C SER A 33 2.63 -7.51 15.09
N ILE A 34 3.48 -7.31 14.09
CA ILE A 34 3.16 -6.64 12.82
C ILE A 34 3.98 -7.29 11.70
N THR A 35 3.31 -7.72 10.63
CA THR A 35 3.95 -8.15 9.39
C THR A 35 3.98 -6.98 8.40
N VAL A 36 5.18 -6.57 7.97
CA VAL A 36 5.37 -5.60 6.89
C VAL A 36 5.78 -6.34 5.62
N THR A 37 4.98 -6.21 4.57
CA THR A 37 5.23 -6.87 3.28
C THR A 37 4.88 -5.96 2.11
N THR A 38 5.29 -6.34 0.92
CA THR A 38 4.86 -5.66 -0.31
C THR A 38 3.55 -6.25 -0.79
N ALA A 39 2.73 -5.45 -1.48
CA ALA A 39 1.47 -5.90 -2.08
C ALA A 39 1.64 -7.17 -2.94
N HIS A 40 2.73 -7.26 -3.69
CA HIS A 40 3.07 -8.43 -4.49
C HIS A 40 3.33 -9.68 -3.66
N ARG A 41 4.12 -9.56 -2.58
CA ARG A 41 4.42 -10.68 -1.67
C ARG A 41 3.23 -11.10 -0.82
N ALA A 42 2.26 -10.21 -0.63
CA ALA A 42 1.02 -10.51 0.09
C ALA A 42 0.06 -11.42 -0.69
N LYS A 43 0.29 -11.64 -2.00
CA LYS A 43 -0.60 -12.45 -2.84
C LYS A 43 -0.71 -13.88 -2.29
N GLY A 44 -1.94 -14.32 -2.04
CA GLY A 44 -2.25 -15.64 -1.48
C GLY A 44 -2.16 -15.72 0.05
N LEU A 45 -1.70 -14.66 0.71
CA LEU A 45 -1.75 -14.51 2.16
C LEU A 45 -2.97 -13.70 2.57
N GLU A 46 -3.36 -13.78 3.85
CA GLU A 46 -4.50 -13.05 4.40
C GLU A 46 -4.34 -12.81 5.90
N TRP A 47 -4.81 -11.66 6.40
CA TRP A 47 -4.74 -11.27 7.81
C TRP A 47 -6.07 -10.72 8.29
N ASP A 48 -6.34 -10.79 9.60
CA ASP A 48 -7.55 -10.23 10.19
C ASP A 48 -7.65 -8.71 9.98
N ILE A 49 -6.52 -8.01 10.09
CA ILE A 49 -6.42 -6.56 9.92
C ILE A 49 -5.31 -6.28 8.91
N VAL A 50 -5.62 -5.49 7.89
CA VAL A 50 -4.63 -5.01 6.91
C VAL A 50 -4.70 -3.50 6.81
N GLU A 51 -3.55 -2.84 6.90
CA GLU A 51 -3.37 -1.42 6.58
C GLU A 51 -2.62 -1.29 5.26
N ILE A 52 -3.23 -0.59 4.30
CA ILE A 52 -2.59 -0.24 3.04
C ILE A 52 -1.84 1.07 3.23
N ASN A 53 -0.55 1.11 2.88
CA ASN A 53 0.25 2.32 2.99
C ASN A 53 0.07 3.26 1.78
N ASN A 54 0.56 4.50 1.90
CA ASN A 54 0.43 5.55 0.88
C ASN A 54 1.59 5.52 -0.15
N ASP A 55 2.03 4.32 -0.55
CA ASP A 55 3.16 4.07 -1.46
C ASP A 55 2.73 3.63 -2.87
N PHE A 56 1.43 3.54 -3.13
CA PHE A 56 0.88 3.36 -4.49
C PHE A 56 1.05 4.62 -5.35
N PRO A 57 1.13 4.50 -6.68
CA PRO A 57 1.25 5.64 -7.57
C PRO A 57 0.03 6.57 -7.45
N ASN A 58 0.27 7.87 -7.27
CA ASN A 58 -0.79 8.88 -7.20
C ASN A 58 -1.36 9.25 -8.58
N ASN A 59 -0.75 8.79 -9.67
CA ASN A 59 -1.13 9.11 -11.04
C ASN A 59 -2.19 8.16 -11.64
N LEU A 60 -2.84 7.33 -10.83
CA LEU A 60 -3.91 6.43 -11.33
C LEU A 60 -5.08 7.15 -11.99
N PHE A 61 -5.25 8.45 -11.72
CA PHE A 61 -6.27 9.27 -12.36
C PHE A 61 -5.75 10.11 -13.53
N ASP A 62 -4.48 9.94 -13.94
CA ASP A 62 -3.92 10.63 -15.09
C ASP A 62 -4.55 10.08 -16.39
N PRO A 63 -5.25 10.91 -17.18
CA PRO A 63 -5.84 10.48 -18.45
C PRO A 63 -4.81 9.95 -19.45
N ASN A 64 -3.53 10.32 -19.30
CA ASN A 64 -2.45 9.91 -20.18
C ASN A 64 -1.77 8.61 -19.71
N MET A 65 -2.19 8.04 -18.59
CA MET A 65 -1.64 6.79 -18.10
C MET A 65 -1.96 5.65 -19.08
N ASP A 66 -0.96 4.84 -19.39
CA ASP A 66 -1.17 3.63 -20.17
C ASP A 66 -2.22 2.72 -19.51
N LYS A 67 -3.15 2.19 -20.32
CA LYS A 67 -4.28 1.41 -19.81
C LYS A 67 -3.84 0.09 -19.16
N ALA A 68 -2.76 -0.53 -19.64
CA ALA A 68 -2.25 -1.76 -19.04
C ALA A 68 -1.60 -1.45 -17.69
N ALA A 69 -0.76 -0.41 -17.62
CA ALA A 69 -0.17 0.05 -16.37
C ALA A 69 -1.24 0.43 -15.32
N PHE A 70 -2.28 1.15 -15.73
CA PHE A 70 -3.42 1.45 -14.86
C PHE A 70 -4.08 0.18 -14.32
N ARG A 71 -4.35 -0.80 -15.19
CA ARG A 71 -4.98 -2.06 -14.79
C ARG A 71 -4.11 -2.84 -13.81
N ASP A 72 -2.80 -2.89 -14.02
CA ASP A 72 -1.87 -3.59 -13.16
C ASP A 72 -1.84 -2.99 -11.75
N GLU A 73 -1.81 -1.66 -11.65
CA GLU A 73 -1.86 -0.98 -10.35
C GLU A 73 -3.21 -1.14 -9.63
N VAL A 74 -4.32 -1.08 -10.36
CA VAL A 74 -5.65 -1.35 -9.79
C VAL A 74 -5.75 -2.80 -9.31
N ASN A 75 -5.22 -3.75 -10.07
CA ASN A 75 -5.17 -5.15 -9.67
C ASN A 75 -4.33 -5.35 -8.41
N LEU A 76 -3.19 -4.65 -8.30
CA LEU A 76 -2.33 -4.71 -7.12
C LEU A 76 -3.01 -4.11 -5.88
N LEU A 77 -3.76 -3.02 -6.05
CA LEU A 77 -4.55 -2.42 -4.98
C LEU A 77 -5.71 -3.34 -4.56
N TYR A 78 -6.37 -3.99 -5.52
CA TYR A 78 -7.38 -5.02 -5.26
C TYR A 78 -6.79 -6.21 -4.49
N VAL A 79 -5.63 -6.72 -4.90
CA VAL A 79 -4.92 -7.77 -4.15
C VAL A 79 -4.69 -7.30 -2.73
N SER A 80 -4.14 -6.10 -2.52
CA SER A 80 -3.85 -5.56 -1.18
C SER A 80 -5.11 -5.44 -0.31
N ALA A 81 -6.19 -4.92 -0.86
CA ALA A 81 -7.46 -4.76 -0.15
C ALA A 81 -8.08 -6.11 0.25
N THR A 82 -8.02 -7.09 -0.65
CA THR A 82 -8.59 -8.43 -0.40
C THR A 82 -7.73 -9.29 0.52
N ARG A 83 -6.60 -8.80 1.04
CA ARG A 83 -5.83 -9.53 2.06
C ARG A 83 -6.48 -9.41 3.45
N ALA A 84 -7.34 -8.41 3.67
CA ALA A 84 -8.06 -8.24 4.94
C ALA A 84 -9.24 -9.20 5.06
N LYS A 85 -9.30 -9.96 6.17
CA LYS A 85 -10.45 -10.81 6.52
C LYS A 85 -11.54 -10.06 7.28
N LYS A 86 -11.15 -9.14 8.18
CA LYS A 86 -12.10 -8.44 9.07
C LYS A 86 -12.05 -6.93 8.91
N THR A 87 -10.87 -6.34 9.00
CA THR A 87 -10.70 -4.87 8.96
C THR A 87 -9.68 -4.47 7.91
N LEU A 88 -10.10 -3.56 7.01
CA LEU A 88 -9.22 -2.92 6.05
C LEU A 88 -9.05 -1.44 6.41
N VAL A 89 -7.84 -1.03 6.72
CA VAL A 89 -7.46 0.38 6.86
C VAL A 89 -6.95 0.87 5.50
N ILE A 90 -7.75 1.73 4.87
CA ILE A 90 -7.52 2.19 3.50
C ILE A 90 -6.59 3.39 3.45
N ASN A 91 -5.78 3.46 2.38
CA ASN A 91 -4.89 4.59 2.12
C ASN A 91 -5.64 5.78 1.46
N LYS A 92 -4.97 6.93 1.33
CA LYS A 92 -5.55 8.14 0.72
C LYS A 92 -6.03 7.91 -0.71
N LEU A 93 -5.32 7.07 -1.45
CA LEU A 93 -5.68 6.73 -2.83
C LEU A 93 -7.04 6.04 -2.89
N LEU A 94 -7.28 5.01 -2.08
CA LEU A 94 -8.59 4.33 -2.01
C LEU A 94 -9.70 5.28 -1.57
N VAL A 95 -9.44 6.15 -0.59
CA VAL A 95 -10.40 7.19 -0.20
C VAL A 95 -10.81 8.05 -1.40
N ASN A 96 -9.84 8.50 -2.20
CA ASN A 96 -10.10 9.30 -3.40
C ASN A 96 -10.88 8.52 -4.47
N ILE A 97 -10.56 7.23 -4.67
CA ILE A 97 -11.30 6.36 -5.60
C ILE A 97 -12.77 6.26 -5.17
N LEU A 98 -13.03 5.97 -3.89
CA LEU A 98 -14.39 5.82 -3.36
C LEU A 98 -15.18 7.13 -3.44
N ALA A 99 -14.56 8.26 -3.11
CA ALA A 99 -15.19 9.58 -3.23
C ALA A 99 -15.63 9.86 -4.68
N LYS A 100 -14.76 9.58 -5.66
CA LYS A 100 -15.04 9.81 -7.08
C LYS A 100 -16.14 8.89 -7.62
N VAL A 101 -16.19 7.64 -7.16
CA VAL A 101 -17.29 6.73 -7.49
C VAL A 101 -18.62 7.27 -6.96
N ALA A 102 -18.66 7.76 -5.71
CA ALA A 102 -19.86 8.32 -5.11
C ALA A 102 -20.35 9.60 -5.85
N GLU A 103 -19.46 10.43 -6.38
CA GLU A 103 -19.80 11.59 -7.21
C GLU A 103 -20.42 11.18 -8.56
N ASN A 104 -19.84 10.18 -9.22
CA ASN A 104 -20.33 9.67 -10.50
C ASN A 104 -21.72 9.02 -10.36
N GLU A 105 -21.97 8.28 -9.28
CA GLU A 105 -23.29 7.68 -9.01
C GLU A 105 -24.38 8.72 -8.78
N LYS A 106 -24.06 9.89 -8.19
CA LYS A 106 -25.00 10.99 -8.06
C LYS A 106 -25.33 11.61 -9.41
N THR A 107 -24.32 11.78 -10.26
CA THR A 107 -24.48 12.39 -11.59
C THR A 107 -25.26 11.48 -12.55
N ALA A 108 -25.11 10.16 -12.43
CA ALA A 108 -25.84 9.19 -13.26
C ALA A 108 -27.32 8.99 -12.89
N LYS A 109 -27.76 9.53 -11.74
CA LYS A 109 -29.15 9.48 -11.26
C LYS A 109 -29.95 10.77 -11.53
N VAL A 110 -29.32 11.75 -12.19
CA VAL A 110 -29.92 13.02 -12.64
C VAL A 110 -30.10 12.95 -14.15
#